data_AF-A0A1C5VFA1-F1
#
_entry.id   AF-A0A1C5VFA1-F1
#
_cell.length_a   1.000
_cell.length_b   1.000
_cell.length_c   1.000
_cell.angle_alpha   90.00
_cell.angle_beta   90.00
_cell.angle_gamma   90.00
#
_symmetry.space_group_name_H-M   'P 1'
#
loop_
_entity.id
_entity.type
_entity.pdbx_description
1 polymer ?
#
loop_
_entity_poly.entity_id
_entity_poly.type
_entity_poly.pdbx_seq_one_letter_code
_entity_poly.pdbx_strand_id
1 'polypeptide(L)'
;MESHKKYCDLQYIVEGTEKIYWASLRKLTIEDDRTPEADIIFYKSGPEQGYTLLEAGMFGFYAPEDGHMPCIVVTEPQPATKIVFKIPVKG
;
A
#
# COMPACT_ATOMS: atom_id res chain seq x y z
N MET A 1 4.01 -4.35 6.09
CA MET A 1 3.70 -4.15 4.67
C MET A 1 2.69 -5.19 4.24
N GLU A 2 1.76 -4.85 3.36
CA GLU A 2 0.71 -5.75 2.87
C GLU A 2 0.67 -5.84 1.34
N SER A 3 0.00 -6.87 0.82
CA SER A 3 -0.46 -6.94 -0.57
C SER A 3 -1.77 -7.72 -0.67
N HIS A 4 -2.37 -7.69 -1.87
CA HIS A 4 -3.68 -8.27 -2.18
C HIS A 4 -3.58 -9.13 -3.44
N LYS A 5 -4.29 -10.26 -3.52
CA LYS A 5 -4.28 -11.15 -4.70
C LYS A 5 -5.45 -10.90 -5.64
N LYS A 6 -6.62 -10.47 -5.13
CA LYS A 6 -7.84 -10.30 -5.94
C LYS A 6 -8.07 -8.86 -6.40
N TYR A 7 -7.48 -7.89 -5.72
CA TYR A 7 -7.64 -6.47 -6.06
C TYR A 7 -6.28 -5.75 -6.14
N CYS A 8 -6.19 -4.79 -7.07
CA CYS A 8 -5.23 -3.71 -6.98
C CYS A 8 -5.81 -2.60 -6.10
N ASP A 9 -4.92 -1.86 -5.45
CA ASP A 9 -5.26 -0.68 -4.65
C ASP A 9 -4.92 0.59 -5.42
N LEU A 10 -5.89 1.47 -5.60
CA LEU A 10 -5.64 2.86 -5.96
C LEU A 10 -5.94 3.73 -4.73
N GLN A 11 -4.88 4.25 -4.11
CA GLN A 11 -4.97 5.10 -2.93
C GLN A 11 -4.86 6.57 -3.34
N TYR A 12 -5.98 7.30 -3.31
CA TYR A 12 -6.09 8.70 -3.72
C TYR A 12 -6.19 9.62 -2.51
N ILE A 13 -5.34 10.66 -2.45
CA ILE A 13 -5.35 11.63 -1.35
C ILE A 13 -6.32 12.76 -1.69
N VAL A 14 -7.36 12.90 -0.86
CA VAL A 14 -8.34 14.00 -0.97
C VAL A 14 -7.77 15.24 -0.28
N GLU A 15 -7.22 15.07 0.92
CA GLU A 15 -6.65 16.14 1.74
C GLU A 15 -5.43 15.64 2.52
N GLY A 16 -4.46 16.52 2.77
CA GLY A 16 -3.24 16.21 3.52
C GLY A 16 -2.13 15.60 2.65
N THR A 17 -1.14 15.00 3.31
CA THR A 17 -0.03 14.29 2.66
C THR A 17 0.31 13.00 3.39
N GLU A 18 0.76 11.99 2.63
CA GLU A 18 1.05 10.64 3.12
C GLU A 18 2.31 10.11 2.43
N LYS A 19 3.18 9.44 3.18
CA LYS A 19 4.15 8.52 2.57
C LYS A 19 3.53 7.14 2.48
N ILE A 20 3.74 6.47 1.35
CA ILE A 20 3.45 5.05 1.22
C ILE A 20 4.75 4.35 0.85
N TYR A 21 5.27 3.52 1.76
CA TYR A 21 6.39 2.66 1.41
C TYR A 21 5.91 1.56 0.47
N TRP A 22 6.75 1.18 -0.48
CA TRP A 22 6.47 0.09 -1.39
C TRP A 22 7.73 -0.70 -1.73
N ALA A 23 7.53 -1.98 -2.02
CA ALA A 23 8.57 -2.88 -2.49
C ALA A 23 7.96 -4.02 -3.31
N SER A 24 8.72 -4.51 -4.29
CA SER A 24 8.34 -5.74 -4.99
C SER A 24 8.28 -6.92 -4.01
N LEU A 25 7.23 -7.74 -4.11
CA LEU A 25 7.08 -8.96 -3.30
C LEU A 25 8.29 -9.91 -3.38
N ARG A 26 9.06 -9.87 -4.48
CA ARG A 26 10.29 -10.66 -4.66
C ARG A 26 11.37 -10.37 -3.61
N LYS A 27 11.30 -9.21 -2.95
CA LYS A 27 12.24 -8.76 -1.92
C LYS A 27 11.71 -8.96 -0.50
N LEU A 28 10.50 -9.48 -0.36
CA LEU A 28 9.80 -9.56 0.92
C LEU A 28 9.66 -11.00 1.40
N THR A 29 9.59 -11.15 2.72
CA THR A 29 9.31 -12.44 3.36
C THR A 29 7.91 -12.41 3.93
N ILE A 30 7.07 -13.38 3.54
CA ILE A 30 5.71 -13.54 4.06
C ILE A 30 5.77 -13.76 5.58
N GLU A 31 4.96 -13.02 6.31
CA GLU A 31 4.75 -13.15 7.75
C GLU A 31 3.43 -13.85 8.07
N ASP A 32 2.36 -13.51 7.35
CA ASP A 32 1.01 -14.08 7.54
C ASP A 32 0.21 -13.97 6.22
N ASP A 33 -0.37 -15.07 5.72
CA ASP A 33 -1.19 -15.09 4.50
C ASP A 33 -2.63 -15.49 4.88
N ARG A 34 -3.58 -14.56 4.69
CA ARG A 34 -5.01 -14.74 5.01
C ARG A 34 -5.88 -14.83 3.75
N THR A 35 -5.29 -15.28 2.65
CA THR A 35 -6.01 -15.51 1.40
C THR A 35 -6.58 -16.94 1.37
N PRO A 36 -7.76 -17.15 0.74
CA PRO A 36 -8.53 -16.20 -0.06
C PRO A 36 -9.54 -15.34 0.70
N GLU A 37 -9.79 -15.56 2.00
CA GLU A 37 -10.94 -15.02 2.73
C GLU A 37 -10.86 -13.49 2.89
N ALA A 38 -9.71 -12.98 3.34
CA ALA A 38 -9.52 -11.55 3.64
C ALA A 38 -8.78 -10.78 2.53
N ASP A 39 -8.32 -11.48 1.49
CA ASP A 39 -7.49 -10.95 0.40
C ASP A 39 -6.28 -10.12 0.87
N ILE A 40 -5.59 -10.56 1.92
CA ILE A 40 -4.47 -9.82 2.52
C ILE A 40 -3.33 -10.76 2.87
N ILE A 41 -2.10 -10.32 2.56
CA ILE A 41 -0.86 -10.98 2.93
C ILE A 41 0.04 -9.96 3.60
N PHE A 42 0.52 -10.27 4.79
CA PHE A 42 1.46 -9.46 5.54
C PHE A 42 2.89 -9.93 5.32
N TYR A 43 3.81 -8.97 5.27
CA TYR A 43 5.23 -9.21 5.04
C TYR A 43 6.08 -8.53 6.11
N LYS A 44 7.19 -9.19 6.46
CA LYS A 44 8.27 -8.58 7.24
C LYS A 44 8.81 -7.38 6.47
N SER A 45 8.77 -6.20 7.08
CA SER A 45 9.28 -4.95 6.51
C SER A 45 10.69 -4.64 7.04
N GLY A 46 11.66 -4.36 6.15
CA GLY A 46 13.03 -3.96 6.49
C GLY A 46 13.38 -2.54 6.01
N PRO A 47 14.56 -1.98 6.34
CA PRO A 47 14.87 -0.57 6.08
C PRO A 47 14.98 -0.19 4.58
N GLU A 48 15.15 -1.15 3.68
CA GLU A 48 15.29 -0.91 2.23
C GLU A 48 13.94 -0.92 1.50
N GLN A 49 13.19 0.17 1.60
CA GLN A 49 11.92 0.34 0.88
C GLN A 49 11.95 1.67 0.13
N GLY A 50 11.49 1.66 -1.13
CA GLY A 50 11.13 2.89 -1.80
C GLY A 50 9.91 3.49 -1.10
N TYR A 51 9.72 4.80 -1.23
CA TYR A 51 8.45 5.41 -0.86
C TYR A 51 8.00 6.35 -1.96
N THR A 52 6.69 6.55 -1.99
CA THR A 52 6.06 7.63 -2.73
C THR A 52 5.54 8.64 -1.72
N LEU A 53 5.85 9.92 -1.91
CA LEU A 53 5.19 11.02 -1.23
C LEU A 53 3.96 11.41 -2.05
N LEU A 54 2.78 11.28 -1.46
CA LEU A 54 1.52 11.67 -2.09
C LEU A 54 0.96 12.90 -1.40
N GLU A 55 0.57 13.88 -2.21
CA GLU A 55 -0.11 15.09 -1.78
C GLU A 55 -1.57 15.08 -2.26
N ALA A 56 -2.40 15.99 -1.74
CA ALA A 56 -3.78 16.14 -2.17
C ALA A 56 -3.89 16.23 -3.70
N GLY A 57 -4.77 15.41 -4.30
CA GLY A 57 -4.92 15.27 -5.74
C GLY A 57 -4.04 14.20 -6.40
N MET A 58 -3.11 13.59 -5.66
CA MET A 58 -2.28 12.48 -6.16
C MET A 58 -2.86 11.12 -5.79
N PHE A 59 -2.44 10.08 -6.52
CA PHE A 59 -2.72 8.69 -6.18
C PHE A 59 -1.49 7.79 -6.32
N GLY A 60 -1.46 6.74 -5.51
CA GLY A 60 -0.60 5.57 -5.71
C GLY A 60 -1.42 4.39 -6.23
N PHE A 61 -0.89 3.65 -7.20
CA PHE A 61 -1.48 2.41 -7.69
C PHE A 61 -0.57 1.24 -7.30
N TYR A 62 -1.13 0.24 -6.64
CA TYR A 62 -0.42 -0.92 -6.12
C TYR A 62 -1.05 -2.19 -6.68
N ALA A 63 -0.31 -2.88 -7.53
CA ALA A 63 -0.70 -4.16 -8.11
C ALA A 63 -0.47 -5.31 -7.12
N PRO A 64 -0.94 -6.54 -7.40
CA PRO A 64 -0.73 -7.68 -6.52
C PRO A 64 0.75 -7.97 -6.21
N GLU A 65 1.67 -7.58 -7.09
CA GLU A 65 3.12 -7.75 -6.92
C GLU A 65 3.79 -6.63 -6.11
N ASP A 66 3.03 -5.63 -5.68
CA ASP A 66 3.50 -4.47 -4.92
C ASP A 66 3.11 -4.59 -3.45
N GLY A 67 4.06 -5.02 -2.64
CA GLY A 67 3.95 -4.85 -1.20
C GLY A 67 3.95 -3.37 -0.89
N HIS A 68 2.97 -2.91 -0.12
CA HIS A 68 2.84 -1.51 0.25
C HIS A 68 2.48 -1.32 1.73
N MET A 69 2.82 -0.15 2.27
CA MET A 69 2.59 0.19 3.66
C MET A 69 2.15 1.65 3.73
N PRO A 70 0.84 1.89 3.75
CA PRO A 70 0.29 3.24 3.83
C PRO A 70 0.38 3.81 5.25
N CYS A 71 -0.15 5.00 5.43
CA CYS A 71 -0.30 5.74 6.68
C CYS A 71 1.04 6.10 7.33
N ILE A 72 2.07 6.35 6.53
CA ILE A 72 3.40 6.72 7.04
C ILE A 72 3.55 8.24 7.13
N VAL A 73 4.06 8.66 8.29
CA VAL A 73 4.35 10.05 8.59
C VAL A 73 5.35 10.68 7.62
N VAL A 74 5.06 11.89 7.15
CA VAL A 74 5.96 12.65 6.27
C VAL A 74 7.03 13.33 7.12
N THR A 75 6.61 14.21 8.02
CA THR A 75 7.45 14.95 8.99
C THR A 75 6.94 14.72 10.40
N GLU A 76 5.65 14.96 10.62
CA GLU A 76 4.95 14.79 11.89
C GLU A 76 3.54 14.21 11.66
N PRO A 77 2.96 13.51 12.66
CA PRO A 77 1.62 12.95 12.52
C PRO A 77 0.60 14.06 12.27
N GLN A 78 -0.16 13.92 11.19
CA GLN A 78 -1.16 14.89 10.77
C GLN A 78 -2.37 14.15 10.17
N PRO A 79 -3.57 14.71 10.26
CA PRO A 79 -4.73 14.13 9.60
C PRO A 79 -4.56 14.16 8.07
N ALA A 80 -5.01 13.09 7.43
CA ALA A 80 -5.16 13.00 5.98
C ALA A 80 -6.48 12.31 5.66
N THR A 81 -7.15 12.77 4.60
CA THR A 81 -8.38 12.17 4.09
C THR A 81 -8.06 11.48 2.77
N LYS A 82 -8.39 10.20 2.65
CA LYS A 82 -8.10 9.42 1.44
C LYS A 82 -9.21 8.45 1.08
N ILE A 83 -9.20 8.03 -0.19
CA ILE A 83 -10.07 6.98 -0.71
C ILE A 83 -9.18 5.85 -1.22
N VAL A 84 -9.51 4.62 -0.84
CA VAL A 84 -8.88 3.41 -1.38
C VAL A 84 -9.88 2.73 -2.30
N PHE A 85 -9.64 2.80 -3.61
CA PHE A 85 -10.42 2.06 -4.59
C PHE A 85 -9.83 0.65 -4.72
N LYS A 86 -10.67 -0.37 -4.55
CA LYS A 86 -10.32 -1.77 -4.80
C LYS A 86 -10.71 -2.13 -6.23
N ILE A 87 -9.72 -2.37 -7.09
CA ILE A 87 -9.90 -2.64 -8.52
C ILE A 87 -9.65 -4.13 -8.76
N PRO A 88 -10.64 -4.94 -9.17
CA PRO A 88 -10.42 -6.37 -9.38
C PRO A 88 -9.33 -6.64 -10.42
N VAL A 89 -8.39 -7.54 -10.13
CA VAL A 89 -7.50 -8.07 -11.17
C VAL A 89 -8.31 -8.95 -12.12
N LYS A 90 -8.12 -8.75 -13.42
CA LYS A 90 -8.75 -9.58 -14.44
C LYS A 90 -8.01 -10.92 -14.49
N GLY A 91 -8.73 -12.01 -14.24
CA GLY A 91 -8.22 -13.38 -14.38
C GLY A 91 -7.97 -13.78 -15.82
#